data_AF-A0A6N9BUK4-F1
#
_entry.id   AF-A0A6N9BUK4-F1
#
_cell.length_a   1.000
_cell.length_b   1.000
_cell.length_c   1.000
_cell.angle_alpha   90.00
_cell.angle_beta   90.00
_cell.angle_gamma   90.00
#
_symmetry.space_group_name_H-M   'P 1'
#
loop_
_entity.id
_entity.type
_entity.pdbx_description
1 polymer ?
#
loop_
_entity_poly.entity_id
_entity_poly.type
_entity_poly.pdbx_seq_one_letter_code
_entity_poly.pdbx_strand_id
1 'polypeptide(L)'
;GYVGLVTGKPLQLVLASGGSYPAGFPLETHGTATDFQRPYLEHVARFIGFEDIRAIRIERTSALLPDALEELLARRCEEAAEAAATF
;
A
#
# COMPACT_ATOMS: atom_id res chain seq x y z
N GLY A 1 18.79 -19.46 -11.69
CA GLY A 1 18.02 -18.28 -11.28
C GLY A 1 17.03 -18.68 -10.21
N TYR A 2 16.49 -17.71 -9.46
CA TYR A 2 15.38 -17.95 -8.53
C TYR A 2 14.06 -17.67 -9.27
N VAL A 3 13.02 -18.44 -8.97
CA VAL A 3 11.68 -18.26 -9.54
C VAL A 3 10.66 -18.30 -8.41
N GLY A 4 9.70 -17.35 -8.44
CA GLY A 4 8.57 -17.34 -7.53
C GLY A 4 7.66 -18.54 -7.77
N LEU A 5 7.08 -19.08 -6.70
CA LEU A 5 6.23 -20.28 -6.75
C LEU A 5 4.74 -19.95 -6.55
N VAL A 6 4.41 -18.73 -6.13
CA VAL A 6 3.02 -18.29 -5.95
C VAL A 6 2.51 -17.73 -7.27
N THR A 7 1.80 -18.53 -8.06
CA THR A 7 1.27 -18.10 -9.37
C THR A 7 -0.25 -17.94 -9.34
N GLY A 8 -0.78 -17.02 -10.16
CA GLY A 8 -2.23 -16.84 -10.35
C GLY A 8 -3.01 -16.39 -9.11
N LYS A 9 -2.34 -15.90 -8.07
CA LYS A 9 -2.97 -15.39 -6.85
C LYS A 9 -2.80 -13.87 -6.74
N PRO A 10 -3.84 -13.12 -6.37
CA PRO A 10 -3.71 -11.71 -6.05
C PRO A 10 -3.16 -11.50 -4.63
N LEU A 11 -2.58 -10.33 -4.38
CA LEU A 11 -2.15 -9.83 -3.08
C LEU A 11 -2.70 -8.42 -2.86
N GLN A 12 -3.44 -8.22 -1.77
CA GLN A 12 -3.91 -6.90 -1.35
C GLN A 12 -3.10 -6.41 -0.15
N LEU A 13 -2.40 -5.30 -0.32
CA LEU A 13 -1.76 -4.56 0.76
C LEU A 13 -2.73 -3.49 1.28
N VAL A 14 -2.88 -3.39 2.60
CA VAL A 14 -3.62 -2.31 3.26
C VAL A 14 -2.67 -1.66 4.25
N LEU A 15 -2.20 -0.45 3.93
CA LEU A 15 -1.06 0.19 4.59
C LEU A 15 -1.48 1.54 5.17
N ALA A 16 -1.23 1.75 6.46
CA ALA A 16 -1.54 3.00 7.15
C ALA A 16 -0.26 3.72 7.60
N SER A 17 -0.24 5.04 7.46
CA SER A 17 0.89 5.88 7.85
C SER A 17 0.48 7.23 8.40
N GLY A 18 1.25 7.70 9.39
CA GLY A 18 1.08 9.04 9.96
C GLY A 18 1.42 10.16 8.98
N GLY A 19 2.43 9.97 8.12
CA GLY A 19 2.81 10.91 7.05
C GLY A 19 2.24 10.52 5.68
N SER A 20 2.36 11.46 4.73
CA SER A 20 2.22 11.16 3.30
C SER A 20 3.58 10.80 2.72
N TYR A 21 3.60 9.84 1.80
CA TYR A 21 4.79 9.53 1.04
C TYR A 21 4.53 9.61 -0.46
N PRO A 22 5.41 10.26 -1.23
CA PRO A 22 5.32 10.27 -2.69
C PRO A 22 5.42 8.83 -3.21
N ALA A 23 4.73 8.56 -4.32
CA ALA A 23 4.89 7.29 -5.02
C ALA A 23 6.29 7.24 -5.64
N GLY A 24 7.04 6.17 -5.38
CA GLY A 24 8.39 5.98 -5.91
C GLY A 24 9.10 4.80 -5.25
N PHE A 25 10.14 4.28 -5.92
CA PHE A 25 11.03 3.29 -5.30
C PHE A 25 12.02 4.02 -4.37
N PRO A 26 12.49 3.42 -3.25
CA PRO A 26 13.24 4.13 -2.22
C PRO A 26 14.62 4.67 -2.67
N LEU A 27 15.03 4.37 -3.90
CA LEU A 27 16.22 4.92 -4.54
C LEU A 27 16.00 6.34 -5.08
N GLU A 28 14.75 6.76 -5.26
CA GLU A 28 14.38 8.13 -5.65
C GLU A 28 14.16 8.97 -4.38
N THR A 29 15.08 9.89 -4.10
CA THR A 29 15.00 10.78 -2.95
C THR A 29 14.24 12.06 -3.34
N HIS A 30 13.01 12.21 -2.85
CA HIS A 30 12.20 13.43 -3.04
C HIS A 30 12.33 14.42 -1.86
N GLY A 31 13.39 14.32 -1.05
CA GLY A 31 13.57 15.08 0.19
C GLY A 31 13.62 14.19 1.43
N THR A 32 12.88 14.53 2.50
CA THR A 32 12.97 13.91 3.84
C THR A 32 12.01 12.74 4.09
N ALA A 33 11.13 12.40 3.15
CA ALA A 33 10.14 11.34 3.32
C ALA A 33 10.24 10.30 2.19
N THR A 34 10.64 9.09 2.57
CA THR A 34 10.75 7.94 1.66
C THR A 34 9.88 6.79 2.18
N ASP A 35 9.01 6.26 1.33
CA ASP A 35 8.24 5.05 1.64
C ASP A 35 9.12 3.83 1.45
N PHE A 36 9.69 3.30 2.53
CA PHE A 36 10.44 2.04 2.49
C PHE A 36 9.52 0.82 2.62
N GLN A 37 8.28 1.01 3.09
CA GLN A 37 7.40 -0.11 3.43
C GLN A 37 6.77 -0.68 2.17
N ARG A 38 6.02 0.13 1.41
CA ARG A 38 5.29 -0.35 0.25
C ARG A 38 6.21 -0.93 -0.82
N PRO A 39 7.28 -0.23 -1.27
CA PRO A 39 8.13 -0.76 -2.32
C PRO A 39 8.88 -2.04 -1.92
N TYR A 40 9.26 -2.17 -0.64
CA TYR A 40 9.90 -3.38 -0.14
C TYR A 40 8.93 -4.57 -0.10
N LEU A 41 7.71 -4.37 0.40
CA LEU A 41 6.67 -5.41 0.40
C LEU A 41 6.34 -5.85 -1.03
N GLU A 42 6.18 -4.90 -1.95
CA GLU A 42 5.97 -5.20 -3.37
C GLU A 42 7.16 -5.96 -3.98
N HIS A 43 8.40 -5.58 -3.65
CA HIS A 43 9.60 -6.27 -4.14
C HIS A 43 9.65 -7.72 -3.67
N VAL A 44 9.43 -7.96 -2.38
CA VAL A 44 9.40 -9.32 -1.82
C VAL A 44 8.24 -10.12 -2.39
N ALA A 45 7.05 -9.53 -2.52
CA ALA A 45 5.87 -10.17 -3.11
C ALA A 45 6.12 -10.62 -4.56
N ARG A 46 6.73 -9.77 -5.37
CA ARG A 46 7.15 -10.12 -6.74
C ARG A 46 8.20 -11.23 -6.74
N PHE A 47 9.17 -11.18 -5.83
CA PHE A 47 10.20 -12.21 -5.72
C PHE A 47 9.61 -13.61 -5.44
N ILE A 48 8.58 -13.70 -4.59
CA ILE A 48 7.92 -14.97 -4.27
C ILE A 48 6.89 -15.43 -5.30
N GLY A 49 6.50 -14.56 -6.25
CA GLY A 49 5.71 -14.92 -7.44
C GLY A 49 4.42 -14.14 -7.67
N PHE A 50 3.99 -13.27 -6.74
CA PHE A 50 2.78 -12.48 -6.94
C PHE A 50 2.92 -11.52 -8.13
N GLU A 51 1.96 -11.56 -9.05
CA GLU A 51 1.91 -10.68 -10.23
C GLU A 51 0.85 -9.58 -10.06
N ASP A 52 -0.31 -9.92 -9.52
CA ASP A 52 -1.38 -8.98 -9.18
C ASP A 52 -1.22 -8.50 -7.74
N ILE A 53 -0.54 -7.36 -7.57
CA ILE A 53 -0.31 -6.71 -6.27
C ILE A 53 -1.04 -5.38 -6.24
N ARG A 54 -1.99 -5.26 -5.33
CA ARG A 54 -2.85 -4.09 -5.12
C ARG A 54 -2.53 -3.44 -3.78
N ALA A 55 -2.74 -2.14 -3.65
CA ALA A 55 -2.45 -1.42 -2.41
C ALA A 55 -3.49 -0.35 -2.10
N ILE A 56 -4.06 -0.39 -0.90
CA ILE A 56 -4.87 0.68 -0.31
C ILE A 56 -3.98 1.41 0.69
N ARG A 57 -3.82 2.73 0.52
CA ARG A 57 -2.96 3.57 1.36
C ARG A 57 -3.81 4.51 2.21
N ILE A 58 -3.60 4.49 3.51
CA ILE A 58 -4.28 5.31 4.52
C ILE A 58 -3.23 6.26 5.11
N GLU A 59 -3.00 7.39 4.42
CA GLU A 59 -1.93 8.34 4.75
C GLU A 59 -2.43 9.53 5.58
N ARG A 60 -1.49 10.25 6.22
CA ARG A 60 -1.74 11.47 7.03
C ARG A 60 -2.51 11.23 8.32
N THR A 61 -2.53 10.01 8.84
CA THR A 61 -3.36 9.67 10.00
C THR A 61 -2.97 10.41 11.29
N SER A 62 -1.75 10.94 11.39
CA SER A 62 -1.30 11.74 12.54
C SER A 62 -1.49 13.24 12.37
N ALA A 63 -1.84 13.72 11.17
CA ALA A 63 -1.90 15.14 10.84
C ALA A 63 -3.33 15.66 10.62
N LEU A 64 -4.32 14.77 10.54
CA LEU A 64 -5.72 15.13 10.33
C LEU A 64 -6.43 15.43 11.65
N LEU A 65 -7.38 16.35 11.60
CA LEU A 65 -8.35 16.55 12.67
C LEU A 65 -9.28 15.31 12.76
N PRO A 66 -9.90 15.03 13.94
CA PRO A 66 -10.73 13.85 14.14
C PRO A 66 -11.78 13.61 13.06
N ASP A 67 -12.61 14.62 12.73
CA ASP A 67 -13.67 14.47 11.71
C ASP A 67 -13.11 14.13 10.33
N ALA A 68 -11.99 14.75 9.94
CA ALA A 68 -11.33 14.47 8.66
C ALA A 68 -10.65 13.09 8.64
N LEU A 69 -10.20 12.60 9.79
CA LEU A 69 -9.68 11.24 9.95
C LEU A 69 -10.82 10.22 9.83
N GLU A 70 -11.96 10.47 10.45
CA GLU A 70 -13.14 9.60 10.33
C GLU A 70 -13.63 9.51 8.88
N GLU A 71 -13.74 10.64 8.18
CA GLU A 71 -14.11 10.68 6.76
C GLU A 71 -13.08 9.93 5.88
N LEU A 72 -11.78 10.11 6.16
CA LEU A 72 -10.73 9.35 5.47
C LEU A 72 -10.93 7.85 5.68
N LEU A 73 -11.11 7.40 6.92
CA LEU A 73 -11.26 5.99 7.25
C LEU A 73 -12.52 5.39 6.63
N ALA A 74 -13.66 6.08 6.68
CA ALA A 74 -14.90 5.63 6.05
C ALA A 74 -14.71 5.36 4.55
N ARG A 75 -14.14 6.32 3.83
CA ARG A 75 -13.85 6.19 2.40
C ARG A 75 -12.84 5.08 2.08
N ARG A 76 -11.84 4.86 2.94
CA ARG A 76 -10.88 3.75 2.76
C ARG A 76 -11.51 2.40 3.08
N CYS A 77 -12.48 2.33 3.99
CA CYS A 77 -13.28 1.13 4.23
C CYS A 77 -14.18 0.81 3.04
N GLU A 78 -14.79 1.81 2.39
CA GLU A 78 -15.54 1.61 1.14
C GLU A 78 -14.64 1.05 0.03
N GLU A 79 -13.49 1.66 -0.21
CA GLU A 79 -12.50 1.16 -1.18
C GLU A 79 -12.04 -0.27 -0.85
N ALA A 80 -11.85 -0.59 0.43
CA ALA A 80 -11.49 -1.95 0.86
C ALA A 80 -12.62 -2.95 0.61
N ALA A 81 -13.89 -2.56 0.81
CA ALA A 81 -15.04 -3.39 0.51
C ALA A 81 -15.16 -3.66 -1.01
N GLU A 82 -14.93 -2.64 -1.85
CA GLU A 82 -14.91 -2.78 -3.30
C GLU A 82 -13.77 -3.69 -3.78
N ALA A 83 -12.57 -3.52 -3.21
CA ALA A 83 -11.43 -4.38 -3.50
C ALA A 83 -11.71 -5.84 -3.10
N ALA A 84 -12.32 -6.06 -1.94
CA ALA A 84 -12.68 -7.40 -1.46
C ALA A 84 -13.73 -8.09 -2.35
N ALA A 85 -14.66 -7.33 -2.95
CA ALA A 85 -15.66 -7.88 -3.86
C ALA A 85 -15.08 -8.41 -5.19
N THR A 86 -13.84 -8.01 -5.52
CA THR A 86 -13.14 -8.35 -6.77
C THR A 86 -11.78 -9.04 -6.52
N PHE A 87 -11.59 -9.59 -5.31
CA PHE A 87 -10.37 -10.27 -4.88
C PHE A 87 -10.43 -11.78 -5.14
#